data_AF-A0A1D7QKR7-F1
#
_entry.id   AF-A0A1D7QKR7-F1
#
_cell.length_a   1.000
_cell.length_b   1.000
_cell.length_c   1.000
_cell.angle_alpha   90.00
_cell.angle_beta   90.00
_cell.angle_gamma   90.00
#
_symmetry.space_group_name_H-M   'P 1'
#
loop_
_entity.id
_entity.type
_entity.pdbx_description
1 polymer ?
#
loop_
_entity_poly.entity_id
_entity_poly.type
_entity_poly.pdbx_seq_one_letter_code
_entity_poly.pdbx_strand_id
1 'polypeptide(L)'
;MNNLTIGALILTAIVILPYLFLSYRKLSGHQMPFFKAFNPFYNLKRYEADELKKSLSPIVKEMETRQLSDFINYWTEKFEKNTLNAEDVKLLNEQLAVGNTDQVNGILALHPEALDRYKAINKEISLVDQAENPHYEKSSSVY
;
A
#
# COMPACT_ATOMS: atom_id res chain seq x y z
N MET A 1 55.58 -7.63 21.65
CA MET A 1 54.83 -6.91 20.59
C MET A 1 55.82 -6.03 19.84
N ASN A 2 55.88 -6.13 18.52
CA ASN A 2 56.85 -5.36 17.72
C ASN A 2 56.25 -3.98 17.39
N ASN A 3 57.09 -2.99 17.08
CA ASN A 3 56.66 -1.62 16.76
C ASN A 3 55.63 -1.58 15.61
N LEU A 4 55.71 -2.54 14.68
CA LEU A 4 54.74 -2.75 13.60
C LEU A 4 53.34 -3.12 14.14
N THR A 5 53.27 -4.01 15.13
CA THR A 5 52.02 -4.46 15.76
C THR A 5 51.38 -3.35 16.58
N ILE A 6 52.20 -2.52 17.24
CA ILE A 6 51.75 -1.34 17.99
C ILE A 6 51.21 -0.26 17.04
N GLY A 7 51.92 0.02 15.94
CA GLY A 7 51.47 0.97 14.92
C GLY A 7 50.15 0.56 14.25
N ALA A 8 49.99 -0.73 13.95
CA ALA A 8 48.74 -1.26 13.40
C ALA A 8 47.56 -1.10 14.38
N LEU A 9 47.76 -1.39 15.67
CA LEU A 9 46.74 -1.20 16.71
C LEU A 9 46.31 0.26 16.82
N ILE A 10 47.26 1.20 16.81
CA ILE A 10 46.97 2.64 16.89
C ILE A 10 46.14 3.09 15.67
N LEU A 11 46.52 2.68 14.46
CA LEU A 11 45.75 2.99 13.24
C LEU A 11 44.34 2.43 13.30
N THR A 12 44.17 1.18 13.74
CA THR A 12 42.83 0.59 13.91
C THR A 12 42.01 1.31 14.96
N ALA A 13 42.61 1.73 16.08
CA ALA A 13 41.95 2.46 17.14
C ALA A 13 41.45 3.84 16.68
N ILE A 14 42.25 4.55 15.87
CA ILE A 14 41.88 5.86 15.30
C ILE A 14 40.66 5.74 14.40
N VAL A 15 40.49 4.64 13.67
CA VAL A 15 39.33 4.42 12.79
C VAL A 15 38.11 3.95 13.58
N ILE A 16 38.31 3.06 14.55
CA ILE A 16 37.21 2.39 15.26
C ILE A 16 36.62 3.26 16.37
N LEU A 17 37.44 3.98 17.15
CA LEU A 17 36.97 4.75 18.30
C LEU A 17 35.98 5.88 17.94
N PRO A 18 36.20 6.70 16.88
CA PRO A 18 35.22 7.71 16.48
C PRO A 18 33.88 7.09 16.06
N TYR A 19 33.94 5.95 15.35
CA TYR A 19 32.74 5.22 14.95
C TYR A 19 31.94 4.73 16.16
N LEU A 20 32.62 4.05 17.10
CA LEU A 20 31.99 3.56 18.33
C LEU A 20 31.41 4.71 19.16
N PHE A 21 32.12 5.85 19.25
CA PHE A 21 31.64 7.03 19.96
C PHE A 21 30.36 7.60 19.33
N LEU A 22 30.32 7.74 18.01
CA LEU A 22 29.13 8.21 17.29
C LEU A 22 27.95 7.24 17.44
N SER A 23 28.19 5.94 17.31
CA SER A 23 27.17 4.91 17.53
C SER A 23 26.66 4.90 18.97
N TYR A 24 27.56 5.04 19.95
CA TYR A 24 27.17 5.16 21.36
C TYR A 24 26.32 6.41 21.62
N ARG A 25 26.65 7.55 20.99
CA ARG A 25 25.85 8.77 21.08
C ARG A 25 24.45 8.60 20.48
N LYS A 26 24.30 7.84 19.38
CA LYS A 26 22.98 7.46 18.83
C LYS A 26 22.20 6.59 19.81
N LEU A 27 22.85 5.56 20.37
CA LEU A 27 22.26 4.61 21.31
C LEU A 27 21.78 5.30 22.60
N SER A 28 22.65 6.07 23.26
CA SER A 28 22.38 6.71 24.55
C SER A 28 21.51 7.97 24.43
N GLY A 29 21.79 8.82 23.45
CA GLY A 29 21.14 10.13 23.33
C GLY A 29 19.74 10.09 22.72
N HIS A 30 19.43 9.07 21.91
CA HIS A 30 18.17 8.98 21.17
C HIS A 30 17.43 7.67 21.42
N GLN A 31 17.87 6.88 22.41
CA GLN A 31 17.33 5.56 22.73
C GLN A 31 17.26 4.63 21.50
N MET A 32 18.15 4.84 20.53
CA MET A 32 18.14 4.09 19.28
C MET A 32 18.55 2.63 19.55
N PRO A 33 17.82 1.62 19.04
CA PRO A 33 18.18 0.22 19.23
C PRO A 33 19.62 -0.08 18.76
N PHE A 34 20.32 -0.96 19.48
CA PHE A 34 21.74 -1.26 19.26
C PHE A 34 22.08 -1.51 17.78
N PHE A 35 21.39 -2.43 17.11
CA PHE A 35 21.65 -2.74 15.70
C PHE A 35 21.44 -1.56 14.73
N LYS A 36 20.56 -0.61 15.07
CA LYS A 36 20.31 0.61 14.30
C LYS A 36 21.38 1.67 14.60
N ALA A 37 21.80 1.81 15.86
CA ALA A 37 22.84 2.75 16.28
C ALA A 37 24.22 2.42 15.70
N PHE A 38 24.52 1.12 15.55
CA PHE A 38 25.76 0.60 14.95
C PHE A 38 25.62 0.29 13.46
N ASN A 39 24.62 0.84 12.77
CA ASN A 39 24.54 0.80 11.32
C ASN A 39 25.01 2.15 10.73
N PRO A 40 26.08 2.16 9.90
CA PRO A 40 26.60 3.41 9.34
C PRO A 40 25.62 4.11 8.39
N PHE A 41 24.72 3.36 7.74
CA PHE A 41 23.71 3.89 6.82
C PHE A 41 22.41 4.31 7.52
N TYR A 42 22.31 4.10 8.82
CA TYR A 42 21.13 4.42 9.62
C TYR A 42 21.42 5.66 10.48
N ASN A 43 20.76 6.76 10.14
CA ASN A 43 20.94 8.05 10.79
C ASN A 43 19.72 8.42 11.65
N LEU A 44 19.84 9.52 12.39
CA LEU A 44 18.77 9.96 13.29
C LEU A 44 17.46 10.23 12.56
N LYS A 45 17.49 10.88 11.39
CA LYS A 45 16.28 11.19 10.61
C LYS A 45 15.53 9.93 10.20
N ARG A 46 16.25 8.87 9.80
CA ARG A 46 15.63 7.56 9.47
C ARG A 46 15.02 6.91 10.71
N TYR A 47 15.67 7.04 11.86
CA TYR A 47 15.12 6.54 13.11
C TYR A 47 13.83 7.25 13.51
N GLU A 48 13.84 8.58 13.50
CA GLU A 48 12.65 9.39 13.80
C GLU A 48 11.50 9.11 12.83
N ALA A 49 11.79 8.93 11.54
CA ALA A 49 10.79 8.55 10.55
C ALA A 49 10.20 7.16 10.81
N ASP A 50 11.01 6.17 11.22
CA ASP A 50 10.53 4.83 11.57
C ASP A 50 9.66 4.86 12.83
N GLU A 51 10.07 5.61 13.86
CA GLU A 51 9.28 5.75 15.09
C GLU A 51 7.95 6.48 14.83
N LEU A 52 7.96 7.52 13.98
CA LEU A 52 6.76 8.19 13.53
C LEU A 52 5.86 7.26 12.70
N LYS A 53 6.43 6.50 11.76
CA LYS A 53 5.68 5.51 10.99
C LYS A 53 5.05 4.46 11.91
N LYS A 54 5.78 4.02 12.93
CA LYS A 54 5.30 3.04 13.91
C LYS A 54 4.18 3.61 14.77
N SER A 55 4.26 4.87 15.19
CA SER A 55 3.19 5.52 15.97
C SER A 55 1.94 5.80 15.14
N LEU A 56 2.10 6.12 13.86
CA LEU A 56 0.99 6.34 12.93
C LEU A 56 0.37 5.04 12.41
N SER A 57 1.11 3.94 12.38
CA SER A 57 0.63 2.66 11.81
C SER A 57 -0.70 2.16 12.38
N PRO A 58 -0.97 2.22 13.71
CA PRO A 58 -2.28 1.87 14.25
C PRO A 58 -3.42 2.75 13.72
N ILE A 59 -3.17 4.06 13.59
CA ILE A 59 -4.17 5.03 13.10
C ILE A 59 -4.47 4.77 11.63
N VAL A 60 -3.43 4.59 10.81
CA VAL A 60 -3.58 4.28 9.38
C VAL A 60 -4.35 2.97 9.20
N LYS A 61 -3.98 1.93 9.95
CA LYS A 61 -4.69 0.64 9.92
C LYS A 61 -6.16 0.77 10.30
N GLU A 62 -6.47 1.56 11.33
CA GLU A 62 -7.86 1.80 11.74
C GLU A 62 -8.63 2.55 10.66
N MET A 63 -8.04 3.57 10.05
CA MET A 63 -8.65 4.29 8.92
C MET A 63 -8.94 3.37 7.74
N GLU A 64 -7.96 2.56 7.31
CA GLU A 64 -8.14 1.57 6.24
C GLU A 64 -9.24 0.57 6.57
N THR A 65 -9.29 0.10 7.82
CA THR A 65 -10.33 -0.83 8.29
C THR A 65 -11.71 -0.18 8.28
N ARG A 66 -11.83 1.08 8.73
CA ARG A 66 -13.10 1.83 8.68
C ARG A 66 -13.54 2.08 7.25
N GLN A 67 -12.63 2.51 6.37
CA GLN A 67 -12.93 2.70 4.95
C GLN A 67 -13.44 1.41 4.29
N LEU A 68 -12.81 0.28 4.57
CA LEU A 68 -13.26 -1.01 4.06
C LEU A 68 -14.62 -1.41 4.65
N SER A 69 -14.83 -1.18 5.95
CA SER A 69 -16.10 -1.46 6.61
C SER A 69 -17.24 -0.61 6.02
N ASP A 70 -17.00 0.68 5.79
CA ASP A 70 -17.98 1.59 5.19
C ASP A 70 -18.29 1.19 3.75
N PHE A 71 -17.27 0.80 2.97
CA PHE A 71 -17.44 0.25 1.63
C PHE A 71 -18.33 -0.99 1.65
N ILE A 72 -18.02 -1.98 2.50
CA ILE A 72 -18.80 -3.22 2.61
C ILE A 72 -20.24 -2.90 3.01
N ASN A 73 -20.46 -2.13 4.07
CA ASN A 73 -21.79 -1.81 4.56
C ASN A 73 -22.64 -1.10 3.51
N TYR A 74 -22.07 -0.10 2.82
CA TYR A 74 -22.76 0.63 1.76
C TYR A 74 -23.21 -0.29 0.62
N TRP A 75 -22.32 -1.14 0.12
CA TRP A 75 -22.61 -2.02 -1.00
C TRP A 75 -23.52 -3.19 -0.60
N THR A 76 -23.33 -3.78 0.58
CA THR A 76 -24.25 -4.78 1.14
C THR A 76 -25.66 -4.21 1.24
N GLU A 77 -25.84 -3.01 1.79
CA GLU A 77 -27.15 -2.39 1.91
C GLU A 77 -27.81 -2.16 0.53
N LYS A 78 -27.04 -1.67 -0.44
CA LYS A 78 -27.50 -1.49 -1.83
C LYS A 78 -27.95 -2.80 -2.47
N PHE A 79 -27.17 -3.87 -2.27
CA PHE A 79 -27.42 -5.19 -2.83
C PHE A 79 -28.62 -5.88 -2.20
N GLU A 80 -28.73 -5.85 -0.86
CA GLU A 80 -29.86 -6.44 -0.12
C GLU A 80 -31.17 -5.73 -0.41
N LYS A 81 -31.16 -4.40 -0.57
CA LYS A 81 -32.34 -3.62 -0.96
C LYS A 81 -32.67 -3.69 -2.45
N ASN A 82 -31.83 -4.34 -3.26
CA ASN A 82 -31.96 -4.42 -4.70
C ASN A 82 -32.10 -3.02 -5.36
N THR A 83 -31.21 -2.10 -4.98
CA THR A 83 -31.23 -0.69 -5.44
C THR A 83 -30.04 -0.34 -6.34
N LEU A 84 -29.42 -1.35 -6.95
CA LEU A 84 -28.28 -1.20 -7.85
C LEU A 84 -28.73 -0.55 -9.17
N ASN A 85 -28.05 0.53 -9.58
CA ASN A 85 -28.34 1.25 -10.82
C ASN A 85 -27.09 1.38 -11.74
N ALA A 86 -27.25 2.04 -12.89
CA ALA A 86 -26.16 2.20 -13.86
C ALA A 86 -24.99 3.07 -13.35
N GLU A 87 -25.26 4.09 -12.53
CA GLU A 87 -24.22 4.93 -11.94
C GLU A 87 -23.39 4.16 -10.92
N ASP A 88 -24.06 3.34 -10.10
CA ASP A 88 -23.43 2.45 -9.13
C ASP A 88 -22.48 1.45 -9.83
N VAL A 89 -22.90 0.89 -10.97
CA VAL A 89 -22.06 -0.01 -11.78
C VAL A 89 -20.86 0.72 -12.37
N LYS A 90 -21.01 1.97 -12.81
CA LYS A 90 -19.88 2.81 -13.24
C LYS A 90 -18.89 3.04 -12.10
N LEU A 91 -19.37 3.38 -10.91
CA LEU A 91 -18.53 3.55 -9.72
C LEU A 91 -17.77 2.26 -9.38
N LEU A 92 -18.42 1.09 -9.43
CA LEU A 92 -17.74 -0.19 -9.24
C LEU A 92 -16.68 -0.46 -10.32
N ASN A 93 -16.96 -0.13 -11.58
CA ASN A 93 -15.99 -0.25 -12.67
C ASN A 93 -14.80 0.70 -12.51
N GLU A 94 -15.01 1.92 -12.01
CA GLU A 94 -13.94 2.85 -11.68
C GLU A 94 -13.05 2.28 -10.56
N GLN A 95 -13.65 1.69 -9.52
CA GLN A 95 -12.90 1.01 -8.45
C GLN A 95 -12.06 -0.15 -9.00
N LEU A 96 -12.61 -0.93 -9.95
CA LEU A 96 -11.84 -1.97 -10.64
C LEU A 96 -10.66 -1.38 -11.42
N ALA A 97 -10.86 -0.27 -12.14
CA ALA A 97 -9.82 0.40 -12.93
C ALA A 97 -8.69 1.00 -12.08
N VAL A 98 -9.00 1.47 -10.86
CA VAL A 98 -8.01 1.99 -9.91
C VAL A 98 -7.25 0.86 -9.17
N GLY A 99 -7.65 -0.40 -9.36
CA GLY A 99 -6.94 -1.57 -8.83
C GLY A 99 -7.58 -2.21 -7.59
N ASN A 100 -8.76 -1.77 -7.16
CA ASN A 100 -9.49 -2.35 -6.02
C ASN A 100 -10.26 -3.64 -6.39
N THR A 101 -9.65 -4.47 -7.24
CA THR A 101 -10.27 -5.66 -7.83
C THR A 101 -10.75 -6.66 -6.79
N ASP A 102 -9.92 -6.94 -5.77
CA ASP A 102 -10.27 -7.92 -4.73
C ASP A 102 -11.44 -7.46 -3.85
N GLN A 103 -11.55 -6.15 -3.57
CA GLN A 103 -12.64 -5.60 -2.78
C GLN A 103 -13.97 -5.69 -3.51
N VAL A 104 -13.99 -5.26 -4.79
CA VAL A 104 -15.19 -5.31 -5.64
C VAL A 104 -15.61 -6.75 -5.92
N ASN A 105 -14.67 -7.61 -6.31
CA ASN A 105 -14.99 -9.02 -6.57
C ASN A 105 -15.42 -9.75 -5.30
N GLY A 106 -14.79 -9.44 -4.17
CA GLY A 106 -15.15 -9.99 -2.87
C GLY A 106 -16.59 -9.67 -2.51
N ILE A 107 -17.00 -8.39 -2.58
CA ILE A 107 -18.37 -8.02 -2.23
C ILE A 107 -19.40 -8.57 -3.23
N LEU A 108 -19.09 -8.59 -4.53
CA LEU A 108 -19.99 -9.19 -5.52
C LEU A 108 -20.13 -10.71 -5.36
N ALA A 109 -19.06 -11.41 -4.96
CA ALA A 109 -19.09 -12.85 -4.70
C ALA A 109 -19.97 -13.21 -3.48
N LEU A 110 -20.07 -12.32 -2.50
CA LEU A 110 -20.94 -12.50 -1.33
C LEU A 110 -22.43 -12.28 -1.66
N HIS A 111 -22.75 -11.62 -2.78
CA HIS A 111 -24.11 -11.29 -3.18
C HIS A 111 -24.40 -11.77 -4.63
N PRO A 112 -24.69 -13.07 -4.85
CA PRO A 112 -24.85 -13.64 -6.19
C PRO A 112 -25.90 -12.96 -7.08
N GLU A 113 -27.04 -12.57 -6.50
CA GLU A 113 -28.07 -11.85 -7.25
C GLU A 113 -27.62 -10.44 -7.69
N ALA A 114 -26.80 -9.78 -6.87
CA ALA A 114 -26.22 -8.49 -7.21
C ALA A 114 -25.16 -8.63 -8.30
N LEU A 115 -24.39 -9.72 -8.30
CA LEU A 115 -23.45 -10.05 -9.38
C LEU A 115 -24.16 -10.19 -10.72
N ASP A 116 -25.29 -10.88 -10.78
CA ASP A 116 -26.05 -11.06 -12.01
C ASP A 116 -26.63 -9.74 -12.51
N ARG A 117 -27.16 -8.91 -11.60
CA ARG A 117 -27.63 -7.55 -11.93
C ARG A 117 -26.50 -6.64 -12.40
N TYR A 118 -25.36 -6.66 -11.72
CA TYR A 118 -24.16 -5.94 -12.12
C TYR A 118 -23.74 -6.33 -13.54
N LYS A 119 -23.69 -7.64 -13.86
CA LYS A 119 -23.35 -8.12 -15.22
C LYS A 119 -24.36 -7.65 -16.27
N ALA A 120 -25.66 -7.69 -15.95
CA ALA A 120 -26.71 -7.25 -16.85
C ALA A 120 -26.58 -5.75 -17.18
N ILE A 121 -26.51 -4.91 -16.14
CA ILE A 121 -26.38 -3.45 -16.28
C ILE A 121 -25.05 -3.08 -16.96
N ASN A 122 -23.94 -3.74 -16.60
CA ASN A 122 -22.64 -3.47 -17.20
C ASN A 122 -22.61 -3.78 -18.71
N LYS A 123 -23.32 -4.84 -19.12
CA LYS A 123 -23.50 -5.17 -20.53
C LYS A 123 -24.30 -4.09 -21.26
N GLU A 124 -25.37 -3.59 -20.65
CA GLU A 124 -26.18 -2.49 -21.21
C GLU A 124 -25.36 -1.22 -21.39
N ILE A 125 -24.58 -0.82 -20.38
CA ILE A 125 -23.68 0.34 -20.45
C ILE A 125 -22.67 0.18 -21.59
N SER A 126 -22.02 -0.99 -21.67
CA SER A 126 -21.03 -1.27 -22.70
C SER A 126 -21.61 -1.21 -24.12
N LEU A 127 -22.87 -1.59 -24.31
CA LEU A 127 -23.56 -1.51 -25.60
C LEU A 127 -23.91 -0.07 -25.98
N VAL A 128 -24.29 0.76 -25.00
CA VAL A 128 -24.56 2.20 -25.21
C VAL A 128 -23.27 2.94 -25.58
N ASP A 129 -22.17 2.69 -24.86
CA ASP A 129 -20.87 3.32 -25.16
C ASP A 129 -20.35 2.93 -26.57
N GLN A 130 -20.64 1.71 -27.03
CA GLN A 130 -20.32 1.28 -28.39
C GLN A 130 -21.24 1.88 -29.46
N ALA A 131 -22.51 2.15 -29.12
CA ALA A 131 -23.47 2.77 -30.03
C ALA A 131 -23.24 4.29 -30.18
N GLU A 132 -22.79 4.97 -29.13
CA GLU A 132 -22.41 6.39 -29.17
C GLU A 132 -21.03 6.62 -29.81
N ASN A 133 -20.20 5.58 -29.94
CA ASN A 133 -18.86 5.64 -30.53
C ASN A 133 -18.63 4.54 -31.60
N PRO A 134 -19.25 4.65 -32.80
CA PRO A 134 -19.21 3.60 -33.83
C PRO A 134 -17.85 3.39 -34.51
N HIS A 135 -16.80 4.11 -34.09
CA HIS A 135 -15.45 4.06 -34.67
C HIS A 135 -14.47 3.10 -33.98
N TYR A 136 -14.96 2.07 -33.26
CA TYR A 136 -14.11 0.91 -32.99
C TYR A 136 -14.12 -0.03 -34.19
N GLU A 137 -13.30 0.34 -35.16
CA GLU A 137 -12.90 -0.53 -36.26
C GLU A 137 -12.39 -1.84 -35.68
N LYS A 138 -13.09 -2.92 -36.03
CA LYS A 138 -12.74 -4.29 -35.68
C LYS A 138 -11.37 -4.60 -36.28
N SER A 139 -10.30 -4.33 -35.53
CA SER A 139 -8.94 -4.73 -35.90
C SER A 139 -8.89 -6.26 -35.96
N SER A 140 -9.18 -6.75 -37.15
CA SER A 140 -8.97 -8.12 -37.56
C SER A 140 -7.50 -8.20 -37.94
N SER A 141 -6.60 -8.40 -36.97
CA SER A 141 -5.24 -8.85 -37.30
C SER A 141 -5.30 -10.35 -37.62
N VAL A 142 -5.68 -10.64 -38.86
CA VAL A 142 -5.22 -11.83 -39.56
C VAL A 142 -3.81 -11.50 -40.08
N TYR A 143 -2.95 -12.51 -39.99
CA TYR A 143 -1.51 -12.59 -40.31
C TYR A 143 -0.55 -12.31 -39.15
#